data_AF-A0A7M3LVS6-F1
#
_entry.id   AF-A0A7M3LVS6-F1
#
_cell.length_a   1.000
_cell.length_b   1.000
_cell.length_c   1.000
_cell.angle_alpha   90.00
_cell.angle_beta   90.00
_cell.angle_gamma   90.00
#
_symmetry.space_group_name_H-M   'P 1'
#
loop_
_entity.id
_entity.type
_entity.pdbx_description
1 polymer ?
#
loop_
_entity_poly.entity_id
_entity_poly.type
_entity_poly.pdbx_seq_one_letter_code
_entity_poly.pdbx_strand_id
1 'polypeptide(L)'
;MVTLNPHQGPTAGGNPVVITGSNFTGATRVTFGTKSASFTVDSPTQITAIAPSGNSAVQVVVTTPGGTTAPVYYYYILPPLKSSLSQTSGPLSGATTTLTGANLITTTGLSFGNDPAAGFTVVNDTTINVTAPTVTAPATVPVSVTTRGGTTNGLTFRFVGAPTVTSMSPTTGPDYGGTSSVITGTNLSDVIDISYGPEQAAFQIVDDTTIVSYSPTGTGTVTVTVTSVGGSDSSQSFTFVAEPG
;
A
#
# COMPACT_ATOMS: atom_id res chain seq x y z
N MET A 1 27.13 28.66 -18.79
CA MET A 1 26.89 27.22 -18.63
C MET A 1 25.40 26.97 -18.65
N VAL A 2 24.94 25.86 -19.23
CA VAL A 2 23.51 25.48 -19.22
C VAL A 2 23.32 24.35 -18.21
N THR A 3 22.22 24.37 -17.46
CA THR A 3 21.87 23.33 -16.48
C THR A 3 20.38 23.00 -16.55
N LEU A 4 20.02 21.79 -16.11
CA LEU A 4 18.63 21.30 -16.04
C LEU A 4 18.23 21.04 -14.59
N ASN A 5 17.02 21.45 -14.22
CA ASN A 5 16.41 21.07 -12.96
C ASN A 5 14.91 20.76 -13.14
N PRO A 6 14.47 19.51 -12.94
CA PRO A 6 15.29 18.32 -12.72
C PRO A 6 16.04 17.89 -13.99
N HIS A 7 17.19 17.20 -13.84
CA HIS A 7 17.94 16.61 -14.96
C HIS A 7 17.48 15.18 -15.32
N GLN A 8 16.38 14.72 -14.74
CA GLN A 8 15.84 13.38 -14.90
C GLN A 8 14.33 13.35 -14.62
N GLY A 9 13.62 12.39 -15.20
CA GLY A 9 12.17 12.25 -14.97
C GLY A 9 11.53 11.07 -15.72
N PRO A 10 10.20 10.95 -15.71
CA PRO A 10 9.47 9.78 -16.22
C PRO A 10 9.66 9.53 -17.71
N THR A 11 9.77 8.26 -18.12
CA THR A 11 9.73 7.83 -19.55
C THR A 11 8.48 8.30 -20.30
N ALA A 12 7.35 8.47 -19.61
CA ALA A 12 6.14 9.05 -20.19
C ALA A 12 6.30 10.53 -20.63
N GLY A 13 7.29 11.24 -20.08
CA GLY A 13 7.43 12.69 -20.24
C GLY A 13 6.33 13.45 -19.49
N GLY A 14 6.11 14.71 -19.90
CA GLY A 14 5.09 15.59 -19.36
C GLY A 14 5.51 16.39 -18.13
N ASN A 15 6.66 16.10 -17.53
CA ASN A 15 7.16 16.87 -16.40
C ASN A 15 7.83 18.18 -16.87
N PRO A 16 7.69 19.28 -16.10
CA PRO A 16 8.43 20.51 -16.35
C PRO A 16 9.91 20.32 -16.02
N VAL A 17 10.77 20.92 -16.83
CA VAL A 17 12.22 20.98 -16.69
C VAL A 17 12.63 22.44 -16.84
N VAL A 18 13.20 22.99 -15.79
CA VAL A 18 13.79 24.33 -15.80
C VAL A 18 15.18 24.24 -16.39
N ILE A 19 15.42 25.01 -17.45
CA ILE A 19 16.69 25.15 -18.14
C ILE A 19 17.27 26.51 -17.74
N THR A 20 18.40 26.52 -17.06
CA THR A 20 19.09 27.75 -16.65
C THR A 20 20.32 27.97 -17.53
N GLY A 21 20.52 29.22 -17.96
CA GLY A 21 21.62 29.60 -18.85
C GLY A 21 21.69 31.11 -19.05
N SER A 22 21.99 31.52 -20.27
CA SER A 22 22.13 32.94 -20.64
C SER A 22 21.73 33.14 -22.11
N ASN A 23 21.26 34.35 -22.45
CA ASN A 23 20.87 34.74 -23.80
C ASN A 23 19.74 33.88 -24.40
N PHE A 24 18.75 33.53 -23.59
CA PHE A 24 17.57 32.76 -24.01
C PHE A 24 16.44 33.61 -24.60
N THR A 25 16.58 34.94 -24.60
CA THR A 25 15.64 35.82 -25.29
C THR A 25 15.52 35.44 -26.76
N GLY A 26 14.29 35.18 -27.22
CA GLY A 26 14.02 34.77 -28.59
C GLY A 26 14.37 33.32 -28.91
N ALA A 27 14.53 32.45 -27.91
CA ALA A 27 14.66 31.00 -28.15
C ALA A 27 13.51 30.49 -29.02
N THR A 28 13.84 29.76 -30.08
CA THR A 28 12.88 29.28 -31.09
C THR A 28 12.63 27.78 -30.97
N ARG A 29 13.53 27.03 -30.33
CA ARG A 29 13.39 25.58 -30.18
C ARG A 29 14.09 25.06 -28.93
N VAL A 30 13.45 24.14 -28.24
CA VAL A 30 14.07 23.27 -27.23
C VAL A 30 13.87 21.83 -27.68
N THR A 31 14.94 21.03 -27.66
CA THR A 31 14.86 19.61 -27.99
C THR A 31 15.42 18.73 -26.91
N PHE A 32 14.82 17.56 -26.76
CA PHE A 32 15.28 16.43 -25.98
C PHE A 32 15.62 15.30 -26.97
N GLY A 33 16.91 15.18 -27.32
CA GLY A 33 17.39 14.35 -28.41
C GLY A 33 16.82 14.84 -29.74
N THR A 34 16.08 13.97 -30.43
CA THR A 34 15.44 14.31 -31.71
C THR A 34 14.05 14.94 -31.54
N LYS A 35 13.45 14.87 -30.34
CA LYS A 35 12.08 15.33 -30.08
C LYS A 35 12.06 16.80 -29.66
N SER A 36 11.14 17.58 -30.23
CA SER A 36 10.87 18.94 -29.78
C SER A 36 10.04 18.94 -28.49
N ALA A 37 10.35 19.86 -27.58
CA ALA A 37 9.58 20.12 -26.36
C ALA A 37 8.72 21.38 -26.53
N SER A 38 7.56 21.44 -25.87
CA SER A 38 6.91 22.73 -25.61
C SER A 38 7.69 23.45 -24.52
N PHE A 39 7.79 24.78 -24.61
CA PHE A 39 8.54 25.57 -23.64
C PHE A 39 8.04 27.01 -23.55
N THR A 40 8.35 27.65 -22.43
CA THR A 40 8.16 29.07 -22.16
C THR A 40 9.52 29.68 -21.83
N VAL A 41 9.82 30.84 -22.41
CA VAL A 41 10.99 31.63 -22.02
C VAL A 41 10.58 32.51 -20.85
N ASP A 42 11.01 32.16 -19.65
CA ASP A 42 10.64 32.88 -18.42
C ASP A 42 11.48 34.15 -18.26
N SER A 43 12.74 34.10 -18.67
CA SER A 43 13.67 35.24 -18.67
C SER A 43 14.86 35.00 -19.63
N PRO A 44 15.75 36.00 -19.85
CA PRO A 44 16.96 35.79 -20.63
C PRO A 44 17.90 34.69 -20.10
N THR A 45 17.70 34.22 -18.87
CA THR A 45 18.52 33.19 -18.22
C THR A 45 17.75 31.93 -17.85
N GLN A 46 16.45 31.85 -18.15
CA GLN A 46 15.61 30.73 -17.74
C GLN A 46 14.54 30.38 -18.77
N ILE A 47 14.39 29.09 -19.04
CA ILE A 47 13.32 28.49 -19.85
C ILE A 47 12.67 27.38 -19.03
N THR A 48 11.34 27.31 -19.04
CA THR A 48 10.59 26.15 -18.56
C THR A 48 10.14 25.33 -19.76
N ALA A 49 10.68 24.12 -19.93
CA ALA A 49 10.32 23.20 -21.01
C ALA A 49 9.56 21.98 -20.45
N ILE A 50 8.62 21.43 -21.23
CA ILE A 50 7.94 20.18 -20.90
C ILE A 50 8.66 19.03 -21.60
N ALA A 51 9.23 18.11 -20.82
CA ALA A 51 9.96 16.97 -21.38
C ALA A 51 9.01 16.09 -22.22
N PRO A 52 9.34 15.77 -23.48
CA PRO A 52 8.55 14.82 -24.27
C PRO A 52 8.76 13.39 -23.73
N SER A 53 7.97 12.42 -24.19
CA SER A 53 8.19 11.00 -23.85
C SER A 53 9.55 10.50 -24.37
N GLY A 54 10.17 9.55 -23.68
CA GLY A 54 11.49 9.01 -24.02
C GLY A 54 11.84 7.74 -23.25
N ASN A 55 12.89 7.05 -23.67
CA ASN A 55 13.23 5.72 -23.16
C ASN A 55 14.70 5.58 -22.70
N SER A 56 15.52 6.60 -22.93
CA SER A 56 16.97 6.56 -22.68
C SER A 56 17.51 7.97 -22.46
N ALA A 57 18.73 8.12 -21.94
CA ALA A 57 19.36 9.42 -21.83
C ALA A 57 19.41 10.15 -23.19
N VAL A 58 19.11 11.45 -23.19
CA VAL A 58 19.15 12.30 -24.39
C VAL A 58 19.87 13.61 -24.11
N GLN A 59 20.40 14.22 -25.16
CA GLN A 59 20.95 15.56 -25.10
C GLN A 59 19.83 16.60 -25.22
N VAL A 60 19.84 17.58 -24.34
CA VAL A 60 18.96 18.73 -24.35
C VAL A 60 19.73 19.94 -24.85
N VAL A 61 19.16 20.61 -25.85
CA VAL A 61 19.71 21.85 -26.41
C VAL A 61 18.61 22.88 -26.61
N VAL A 62 19.00 24.14 -26.49
CA VAL A 62 18.16 25.30 -26.80
C VAL A 62 18.75 25.97 -28.03
N THR A 63 17.92 26.25 -29.02
CA THR A 63 18.28 27.02 -30.22
C THR A 63 17.69 28.41 -30.13
N THR A 64 18.55 29.41 -30.30
CA THR A 64 18.21 30.83 -30.44
C THR A 64 18.74 31.33 -31.79
N PRO A 65 18.34 32.53 -32.25
CA PRO A 65 18.92 33.14 -33.46
C PRO A 65 20.45 33.31 -33.40
N GLY A 66 21.02 33.41 -32.19
CA GLY A 66 22.46 33.52 -31.97
C GLY A 66 23.22 32.19 -31.98
N GLY A 67 22.53 31.06 -32.09
CA GLY A 67 23.13 29.72 -32.14
C GLY A 67 22.42 28.70 -31.24
N THR A 68 23.05 27.55 -31.07
CA THR A 68 22.56 26.47 -30.21
C THR A 68 23.46 26.33 -28.99
N THR A 69 22.87 26.05 -27.83
CA THR A 69 23.62 25.82 -26.60
C THR A 69 24.48 24.55 -26.68
N ALA A 70 25.49 24.45 -25.83
CA ALA A 70 26.14 23.17 -25.57
C ALA A 70 25.10 22.14 -25.05
N PRO A 71 25.20 20.86 -25.46
CA PRO A 71 24.28 19.83 -25.01
C PRO A 71 24.47 19.51 -23.53
N VAL A 72 23.34 19.35 -22.83
CA VAL A 72 23.27 18.84 -21.45
C VAL A 72 22.42 17.59 -21.41
N TYR A 73 22.67 16.65 -20.50
CA TYR A 73 21.95 15.36 -20.51
C TYR A 73 20.68 15.39 -19.65
N TYR A 74 19.62 14.80 -20.19
CA TYR A 74 18.39 14.46 -19.47
C TYR A 74 18.19 12.95 -19.46
N TYR A 75 17.90 12.38 -18.28
CA TYR A 75 17.77 10.94 -18.09
C TYR A 75 16.30 10.54 -17.87
N TYR A 76 15.79 9.64 -18.70
CA TYR A 76 14.46 9.07 -18.55
C TYR A 76 14.49 7.85 -17.62
N ILE A 77 13.63 7.85 -16.60
CA ILE A 77 13.53 6.83 -15.55
C ILE A 77 12.25 6.03 -15.78
N LEU A 78 12.36 4.70 -15.69
CA LEU A 78 11.22 3.79 -15.79
C LEU A 78 10.30 3.92 -14.57
N PRO A 79 8.98 3.78 -14.74
CA PRO A 79 8.06 3.75 -13.62
C PRO A 79 8.30 2.53 -12.71
N PRO A 80 7.84 2.59 -11.44
CA PRO A 80 7.97 1.47 -10.51
C PRO A 80 7.16 0.27 -10.99
N LEU A 81 7.76 -0.93 -10.94
CA LEU A 81 7.03 -2.18 -11.12
C LEU A 81 6.78 -2.80 -9.74
N LYS A 82 5.54 -3.17 -9.45
CA LYS A 82 5.16 -3.86 -8.21
C LYS A 82 4.85 -5.31 -8.53
N SER A 83 5.45 -6.23 -7.78
CA SER A 83 5.29 -7.67 -7.98
C SER A 83 4.42 -8.30 -6.90
N SER A 84 4.67 -8.00 -5.63
CA SER A 84 3.88 -8.57 -4.53
C SER A 84 3.94 -7.73 -3.25
N LEU A 85 3.01 -8.04 -2.34
CA LEU A 85 3.05 -7.67 -0.93
C LEU A 85 3.19 -8.95 -0.10
N SER A 86 4.02 -8.93 0.94
CA SER A 86 4.14 -10.07 1.86
C SER A 86 2.86 -10.32 2.66
N GLN A 87 2.07 -9.26 2.89
CA GLN A 87 0.72 -9.31 3.45
C GLN A 87 -0.22 -8.49 2.56
N THR A 88 -1.34 -9.11 2.17
CA THR A 88 -2.40 -8.47 1.36
C THR A 88 -3.59 -8.03 2.20
N SER A 89 -3.54 -8.22 3.52
CA SER A 89 -4.57 -7.77 4.46
C SER A 89 -4.00 -7.45 5.83
N GLY A 90 -4.72 -6.66 6.62
CA GLY A 90 -4.34 -6.30 7.99
C GLY A 90 -5.44 -5.52 8.72
N PRO A 91 -5.24 -5.19 10.00
CA PRO A 91 -6.23 -4.52 10.80
C PRO A 91 -6.41 -3.06 10.40
N LEU A 92 -7.55 -2.48 10.82
CA LEU A 92 -7.84 -1.05 10.60
C LEU A 92 -6.81 -0.12 11.26
N SER A 93 -6.09 -0.60 12.28
CA SER A 93 -4.99 0.14 12.91
C SER A 93 -3.73 0.26 12.05
N GLY A 94 -3.63 -0.51 10.96
CA GLY A 94 -2.47 -0.58 10.07
C GLY A 94 -1.68 -1.88 10.23
N ALA A 95 -0.86 -2.20 9.23
CA ALA A 95 -0.02 -3.40 9.21
C ALA A 95 1.32 -3.12 8.53
N THR A 96 2.38 -3.76 9.01
CA THR A 96 3.67 -3.75 8.32
C THR A 96 3.69 -4.84 7.27
N THR A 97 4.01 -4.47 6.03
CA THR A 97 4.11 -5.38 4.89
C THR A 97 5.35 -5.02 4.07
N THR A 98 5.89 -6.00 3.35
CA THR A 98 7.03 -5.79 2.44
C THR A 98 6.50 -5.78 1.01
N LEU A 99 6.75 -4.69 0.29
CA LEU A 99 6.50 -4.58 -1.13
C LEU A 99 7.74 -5.02 -1.90
N THR A 100 7.56 -5.95 -2.84
CA THR A 100 8.62 -6.37 -3.78
C THR A 100 8.32 -5.92 -5.21
N GLY A 101 9.36 -5.65 -5.99
CA GLY A 101 9.21 -5.04 -7.31
C GLY A 101 10.52 -4.73 -8.01
N ALA A 102 10.51 -3.70 -8.86
CA ALA A 102 11.68 -3.12 -9.52
C ALA A 102 11.53 -1.60 -9.69
N ASN A 103 12.65 -0.88 -9.88
CA ASN A 103 12.71 0.58 -9.99
C ASN A 103 12.19 1.31 -8.74
N LEU A 104 12.35 0.72 -7.56
CA LEU A 104 11.80 1.21 -6.30
C LEU A 104 12.75 2.17 -5.56
N ILE A 105 14.02 2.27 -5.94
CA ILE A 105 15.05 3.01 -5.16
C ILE A 105 14.75 4.51 -5.05
N THR A 106 14.00 5.07 -6.01
CA THR A 106 13.63 6.50 -6.04
C THR A 106 12.21 6.77 -5.55
N THR A 107 11.64 5.87 -4.74
CA THR A 107 10.30 6.05 -4.16
C THR A 107 10.24 7.30 -3.29
N THR A 108 9.25 8.14 -3.58
CA THR A 108 8.95 9.37 -2.85
C THR A 108 7.57 9.34 -2.20
N GLY A 109 6.71 8.40 -2.57
CA GLY A 109 5.39 8.25 -1.97
C GLY A 109 4.84 6.84 -2.14
N LEU A 110 4.04 6.41 -1.17
CA LEU A 110 3.31 5.15 -1.20
C LEU A 110 1.97 5.39 -0.50
N SER A 111 0.88 4.98 -1.14
CA SER A 111 -0.48 5.16 -0.60
C SER A 111 -1.31 3.89 -0.75
N PHE A 112 -2.26 3.72 0.17
CA PHE A 112 -3.28 2.67 0.20
C PHE A 112 -4.62 3.34 -0.09
N GLY A 113 -5.09 3.26 -1.33
CA GLY A 113 -6.20 4.06 -1.82
C GLY A 113 -5.82 5.54 -1.81
N ASN A 114 -6.62 6.35 -1.13
CA ASN A 114 -6.36 7.79 -0.96
C ASN A 114 -5.51 8.10 0.28
N ASP A 115 -5.27 7.11 1.15
CA ASP A 115 -4.56 7.31 2.40
C ASP A 115 -3.05 7.06 2.20
N PRO A 116 -2.18 8.05 2.48
CA PRO A 116 -0.74 7.84 2.46
C PRO A 116 -0.32 6.77 3.46
N ALA A 117 0.71 5.99 3.15
CA ALA A 117 1.29 5.06 4.11
C ALA A 117 1.72 5.76 5.40
N ALA A 118 1.52 5.11 6.55
CA ALA A 118 1.97 5.63 7.84
C ALA A 118 3.51 5.78 7.90
N GLY A 119 4.22 4.93 7.15
CA GLY A 119 5.65 5.04 6.96
C GLY A 119 6.14 4.02 5.93
N PHE A 120 7.33 4.26 5.37
CA PHE A 120 8.02 3.28 4.56
C PHE A 120 9.53 3.50 4.61
N THR A 121 10.28 2.44 4.34
CA THR A 121 11.73 2.44 4.18
C THR A 121 12.08 1.71 2.89
N VAL A 122 12.73 2.42 1.99
CA VAL A 122 13.26 1.84 0.76
C VAL A 122 14.54 1.08 1.11
N VAL A 123 14.50 -0.25 0.98
CA VAL A 123 15.64 -1.10 1.32
C VAL A 123 16.62 -1.17 0.16
N ASN A 124 16.09 -1.42 -1.04
CA ASN A 124 16.85 -1.48 -2.28
C ASN A 124 15.89 -1.27 -3.48
N ASP A 125 16.40 -1.40 -4.71
CA ASP A 125 15.59 -1.16 -5.91
C ASP A 125 14.45 -2.17 -6.14
N THR A 126 14.44 -3.27 -5.37
CA THR A 126 13.44 -4.34 -5.46
C THR A 126 12.58 -4.50 -4.22
N THR A 127 12.84 -3.75 -3.15
CA THR A 127 12.21 -4.01 -1.84
C THR A 127 11.97 -2.73 -1.06
N ILE A 128 10.74 -2.58 -0.58
CA ILE A 128 10.32 -1.52 0.36
C ILE A 128 9.62 -2.17 1.54
N ASN A 129 10.03 -1.82 2.76
CA ASN A 129 9.24 -2.09 3.96
C ASN A 129 8.25 -0.95 4.14
N VAL A 130 6.97 -1.24 4.29
CA VAL A 130 5.91 -0.23 4.38
C VAL A 130 4.93 -0.57 5.49
N THR A 131 4.45 0.45 6.18
CA THR A 131 3.37 0.35 7.16
C THR A 131 2.11 0.98 6.57
N ALA A 132 1.08 0.15 6.39
CA ALA A 132 -0.24 0.58 5.95
C ALA A 132 -0.84 1.58 6.95
N PRO A 133 -1.60 2.59 6.48
CA PRO A 133 -2.19 3.59 7.35
C PRO A 133 -3.24 3.01 8.30
N THR A 134 -3.59 3.81 9.31
CA THR A 134 -4.80 3.61 10.09
C THR A 134 -6.01 4.13 9.32
N VAL A 135 -7.07 3.32 9.24
CA VAL A 135 -8.35 3.64 8.60
C VAL A 135 -9.51 3.39 9.56
N THR A 136 -10.70 3.88 9.24
CA THR A 136 -11.88 3.78 10.13
C THR A 136 -12.89 2.71 9.72
N ALA A 137 -12.78 2.17 8.50
CA ALA A 137 -13.73 1.20 7.98
C ALA A 137 -13.00 0.10 7.18
N PRO A 138 -13.51 -1.16 7.21
CA PRO A 138 -13.01 -2.22 6.35
C PRO A 138 -13.18 -1.87 4.86
N ALA A 139 -12.14 -2.11 4.07
CA ALA A 139 -12.17 -1.86 2.63
C ALA A 139 -11.03 -2.60 1.92
N THR A 140 -11.22 -2.92 0.64
CA THR A 140 -10.12 -3.31 -0.25
C THR A 140 -9.71 -2.10 -1.08
N VAL A 141 -8.46 -1.68 -0.95
CA VAL A 141 -7.94 -0.47 -1.61
C VAL A 141 -6.74 -0.80 -2.51
N PRO A 142 -6.54 -0.07 -3.62
CA PRO A 142 -5.34 -0.22 -4.43
C PRO A 142 -4.13 0.36 -3.73
N VAL A 143 -2.98 -0.30 -3.83
CA VAL A 143 -1.70 0.24 -3.37
C VAL A 143 -1.02 0.96 -4.53
N SER A 144 -0.64 2.21 -4.33
CA SER A 144 0.10 3.01 -5.31
C SER A 144 1.51 3.33 -4.80
N VAL A 145 2.46 3.37 -5.73
CA VAL A 145 3.87 3.73 -5.44
C VAL A 145 4.26 4.81 -6.44
N THR A 146 4.80 5.90 -5.91
CA THR A 146 5.30 7.04 -6.69
C THR A 146 6.81 7.08 -6.56
N THR A 147 7.49 7.01 -7.70
CA THR A 147 8.94 7.23 -7.81
C THR A 147 9.21 8.39 -8.76
N ARG A 148 10.48 8.75 -8.93
CA ARG A 148 10.86 9.73 -9.96
C ARG A 148 10.54 9.29 -11.39
N GLY A 149 10.39 7.98 -11.61
CA GLY A 149 9.98 7.40 -12.89
C GLY A 149 8.48 7.45 -13.16
N GLY A 150 7.68 7.88 -12.18
CA GLY A 150 6.23 7.98 -12.26
C GLY A 150 5.52 7.18 -11.17
N THR A 151 4.21 7.02 -11.34
CA THR A 151 3.34 6.30 -10.39
C THR A 151 2.71 5.10 -11.06
N THR A 152 2.65 3.96 -10.37
CA THR A 152 1.89 2.79 -10.85
C THR A 152 0.86 2.32 -9.84
N ASN A 153 -0.25 1.77 -10.36
CA ASN A 153 -1.34 1.11 -9.64
C ASN A 153 -1.31 -0.40 -9.93
N GLY A 154 -1.89 -1.25 -9.07
CA GLY A 154 -2.04 -2.67 -9.43
C GLY A 154 -2.25 -3.66 -8.28
N LEU A 155 -1.45 -3.57 -7.21
CA LEU A 155 -1.66 -4.41 -6.03
C LEU A 155 -2.83 -3.87 -5.21
N THR A 156 -3.50 -4.73 -4.46
CA THR A 156 -4.54 -4.34 -3.51
C THR A 156 -4.18 -4.79 -2.09
N PHE A 157 -4.73 -4.08 -1.11
CA PHE A 157 -4.62 -4.42 0.29
C PHE A 157 -6.00 -4.32 0.94
N ARG A 158 -6.35 -5.30 1.77
CA ARG A 158 -7.64 -5.39 2.44
C ARG A 158 -7.51 -5.01 3.92
N PHE A 159 -8.14 -3.93 4.31
CA PHE A 159 -8.34 -3.56 5.70
C PHE A 159 -9.50 -4.35 6.28
N VAL A 160 -9.24 -5.02 7.40
CA VAL A 160 -10.17 -5.93 8.07
C VAL A 160 -10.49 -5.39 9.47
N GLY A 161 -11.77 -5.34 9.81
CA GLY A 161 -12.23 -5.01 11.15
C GLY A 161 -12.03 -6.18 12.10
N ALA A 162 -11.78 -5.90 13.37
CA ALA A 162 -11.88 -6.94 14.39
C ALA A 162 -13.31 -7.53 14.41
N PRO A 163 -13.47 -8.83 14.70
CA PRO A 163 -14.79 -9.38 14.98
C PRO A 163 -15.41 -8.63 16.15
N THR A 164 -16.73 -8.52 16.18
CA THR A 164 -17.47 -8.08 17.37
C THR A 164 -18.49 -9.14 17.69
N VAL A 165 -18.35 -9.79 18.83
CA VAL A 165 -19.27 -10.86 19.24
C VAL A 165 -20.39 -10.25 20.06
N THR A 166 -21.63 -10.45 19.63
CA THR A 166 -22.82 -9.94 20.30
C THR A 166 -23.47 -10.99 21.20
N SER A 167 -23.42 -12.26 20.82
CA SER A 167 -23.95 -13.34 21.65
C SER A 167 -23.31 -14.69 21.34
N MET A 168 -23.40 -15.60 22.30
CA MET A 168 -23.01 -16.99 22.18
C MET A 168 -24.06 -17.87 22.85
N SER A 169 -24.46 -18.98 22.22
CA SER A 169 -25.39 -19.93 22.84
C SER A 169 -25.25 -21.36 22.30
N PRO A 170 -25.21 -22.39 23.16
CA PRO A 170 -25.15 -22.31 24.62
C PRO A 170 -23.78 -21.81 25.12
N THR A 171 -23.75 -21.28 26.35
CA THR A 171 -22.54 -20.82 27.07
C THR A 171 -22.05 -21.81 28.13
N THR A 172 -22.62 -23.03 28.14
CA THR A 172 -22.23 -24.10 29.06
C THR A 172 -22.27 -25.45 28.36
N GLY A 173 -21.49 -26.40 28.87
CA GLY A 173 -21.44 -27.76 28.34
C GLY A 173 -20.50 -28.68 29.13
N PRO A 174 -20.41 -29.97 28.76
CA PRO A 174 -19.59 -30.94 29.47
C PRO A 174 -18.09 -30.61 29.41
N ASP A 175 -17.36 -31.00 30.46
CA ASP A 175 -15.89 -30.85 30.58
C ASP A 175 -15.09 -31.67 29.56
N TYR A 176 -15.67 -32.72 28.99
CA TYR A 176 -15.12 -33.45 27.85
C TYR A 176 -15.34 -32.78 26.48
N GLY A 177 -15.99 -31.61 26.43
CA GLY A 177 -16.14 -30.81 25.22
C GLY A 177 -17.20 -31.31 24.23
N GLY A 178 -17.17 -30.77 23.01
CA GLY A 178 -18.09 -31.11 21.91
C GLY A 178 -19.36 -30.27 21.83
N THR A 179 -19.53 -29.26 22.69
CA THR A 179 -20.72 -28.40 22.70
C THR A 179 -20.73 -27.51 21.47
N SER A 180 -21.79 -27.61 20.65
CA SER A 180 -22.00 -26.75 19.48
C SER A 180 -22.63 -25.42 19.89
N SER A 181 -21.80 -24.39 20.06
CA SER A 181 -22.23 -23.02 20.35
C SER A 181 -22.36 -22.19 19.07
N VAL A 182 -23.51 -21.56 18.87
CA VAL A 182 -23.71 -20.54 17.86
C VAL A 182 -23.21 -19.21 18.41
N ILE A 183 -22.29 -18.58 17.69
CA ILE A 183 -21.73 -17.26 17.98
C ILE A 183 -22.29 -16.28 16.94
N THR A 184 -22.93 -15.21 17.40
CA THR A 184 -23.44 -14.14 16.53
C THR A 184 -22.64 -12.86 16.71
N GLY A 185 -22.51 -12.07 15.65
CA GLY A 185 -21.67 -10.86 15.68
C GLY A 185 -21.61 -10.11 14.36
N THR A 186 -20.50 -9.41 14.17
CA THR A 186 -20.11 -8.74 12.90
C THR A 186 -18.64 -9.02 12.59
N ASN A 187 -18.25 -8.87 11.31
CA ASN A 187 -16.90 -9.18 10.80
C ASN A 187 -16.45 -10.62 11.10
N LEU A 188 -17.39 -11.58 11.12
CA LEU A 188 -17.09 -12.97 11.46
C LEU A 188 -16.57 -13.78 10.27
N SER A 189 -16.71 -13.27 9.04
CA SER A 189 -16.26 -13.96 7.83
C SER A 189 -14.74 -14.12 7.72
N ASP A 190 -13.99 -13.33 8.49
CA ASP A 190 -12.53 -13.27 8.49
C ASP A 190 -11.88 -13.92 9.72
N VAL A 191 -12.68 -14.62 10.53
CA VAL A 191 -12.19 -15.33 11.71
C VAL A 191 -11.28 -16.47 11.28
N ILE A 192 -10.11 -16.54 11.92
CA ILE A 192 -9.08 -17.55 11.66
C ILE A 192 -8.86 -18.47 12.84
N ASP A 193 -9.31 -18.08 14.04
CA ASP A 193 -9.13 -18.85 15.26
C ASP A 193 -10.24 -18.52 16.27
N ILE A 194 -10.69 -19.54 17.00
CA ILE A 194 -11.54 -19.39 18.18
C ILE A 194 -10.91 -20.21 19.29
N SER A 195 -10.71 -19.62 20.47
CA SER A 195 -10.16 -20.31 21.64
C SER A 195 -11.09 -20.20 22.84
N TYR A 196 -11.09 -21.24 23.68
CA TYR A 196 -11.80 -21.33 24.95
C TYR A 196 -10.74 -21.38 26.04
N GLY A 197 -10.36 -20.22 26.58
CA GLY A 197 -9.15 -20.05 27.38
C GLY A 197 -7.90 -20.35 26.52
N PRO A 198 -7.01 -21.25 26.97
CA PRO A 198 -5.80 -21.60 26.21
C PRO A 198 -6.04 -22.60 25.06
N GLU A 199 -7.20 -23.26 25.02
CA GLU A 199 -7.48 -24.34 24.07
C GLU A 199 -8.16 -23.83 22.80
N GLN A 200 -7.67 -24.24 21.63
CA GLN A 200 -8.29 -23.92 20.34
C GLN A 200 -9.54 -24.78 20.11
N ALA A 201 -10.56 -24.17 19.52
CA ALA A 201 -11.81 -24.81 19.15
C ALA A 201 -11.90 -25.04 17.64
N ALA A 202 -12.56 -26.13 17.26
CA ALA A 202 -13.03 -26.28 15.88
C ALA A 202 -14.23 -25.35 15.66
N PHE A 203 -14.35 -24.77 14.46
CA PHE A 203 -15.47 -23.91 14.12
C PHE A 203 -15.80 -23.95 12.63
N GLN A 204 -17.00 -23.50 12.29
CA GLN A 204 -17.49 -23.32 10.94
C GLN A 204 -18.07 -21.91 10.83
N ILE A 205 -17.54 -21.12 9.90
CA ILE A 205 -18.12 -19.83 9.50
C ILE A 205 -19.37 -20.12 8.66
N VAL A 206 -20.51 -19.59 9.08
CA VAL A 206 -21.77 -19.68 8.34
C VAL A 206 -21.89 -18.47 7.41
N ASP A 207 -21.72 -17.28 7.97
CA ASP A 207 -21.70 -16.00 7.25
C ASP A 207 -20.94 -14.93 8.07
N ASP A 208 -20.99 -13.66 7.64
CA ASP A 208 -20.30 -12.56 8.34
C ASP A 208 -20.85 -12.22 9.73
N THR A 209 -22.01 -12.79 10.07
CA THR A 209 -22.71 -12.56 11.33
C THR A 209 -22.86 -13.79 12.20
N THR A 210 -22.51 -14.99 11.69
CA THR A 210 -22.74 -16.26 12.37
C THR A 210 -21.59 -17.24 12.21
N ILE A 211 -21.12 -17.78 13.34
CA ILE A 211 -20.18 -18.91 13.42
C ILE A 211 -20.79 -20.01 14.30
N VAL A 212 -20.55 -21.26 13.94
CA VAL A 212 -20.75 -22.41 14.84
C VAL A 212 -19.39 -22.85 15.37
N SER A 213 -19.23 -22.89 16.69
CA SER A 213 -18.00 -23.28 17.37
C SER A 213 -18.24 -24.50 18.25
N TYR A 214 -17.25 -25.38 18.34
CA TYR A 214 -17.31 -26.61 19.12
C TYR A 214 -16.35 -26.51 20.31
N SER A 215 -16.88 -26.53 21.53
CA SER A 215 -16.07 -26.39 22.75
C SER A 215 -15.01 -27.51 22.82
N PRO A 216 -13.74 -27.20 23.10
CA PRO A 216 -12.73 -28.23 23.38
C PRO A 216 -13.01 -28.89 24.74
N THR A 217 -12.18 -29.85 25.14
CA THR A 217 -12.15 -30.33 26.54
C THR A 217 -11.66 -29.20 27.45
N GLY A 218 -12.23 -29.03 28.63
CA GLY A 218 -11.83 -27.97 29.54
C GLY A 218 -12.51 -28.05 30.90
N THR A 219 -12.15 -27.14 31.80
CA THR A 219 -12.70 -27.11 33.17
C THR A 219 -13.00 -25.68 33.61
N GLY A 220 -14.06 -25.49 34.40
CA GLY A 220 -14.43 -24.20 34.95
C GLY A 220 -14.95 -23.22 33.89
N THR A 221 -14.98 -21.93 34.25
CA THR A 221 -15.38 -20.86 33.33
C THR A 221 -14.15 -20.28 32.64
N VAL A 222 -14.17 -20.25 31.31
CA VAL A 222 -13.09 -19.69 30.48
C VAL A 222 -13.62 -18.58 29.59
N THR A 223 -12.75 -17.65 29.22
CA THR A 223 -13.04 -16.63 28.20
C THR A 223 -13.00 -17.27 26.81
N VAL A 224 -13.98 -16.93 25.98
CA VAL A 224 -13.99 -17.31 24.57
C VAL A 224 -13.42 -16.15 23.76
N THR A 225 -12.34 -16.40 23.01
CA THR A 225 -11.70 -15.40 22.16
C THR A 225 -11.89 -15.76 20.70
N VAL A 226 -12.45 -14.83 19.93
CA VAL A 226 -12.66 -14.95 18.49
C VAL A 226 -11.67 -14.03 17.79
N THR A 227 -10.80 -14.60 16.95
CA THR A 227 -9.66 -13.89 16.37
C THR A 227 -9.74 -13.87 14.84
N SER A 228 -9.47 -12.70 14.26
CA SER A 228 -9.28 -12.46 12.83
C SER A 228 -7.92 -11.77 12.60
N VAL A 229 -7.56 -11.59 11.32
CA VAL A 229 -6.45 -10.68 10.97
C VAL A 229 -6.69 -9.22 11.36
N GLY A 230 -7.96 -8.84 11.59
CA GLY A 230 -8.37 -7.51 12.03
C GLY A 230 -8.24 -7.26 13.53
N GLY A 231 -7.95 -8.30 14.32
CA GLY A 231 -7.92 -8.28 15.78
C GLY A 231 -8.83 -9.36 16.37
N SER A 232 -9.09 -9.26 17.68
CA SER A 232 -9.85 -10.27 18.42
C SER A 232 -10.94 -9.64 19.28
N ASP A 233 -11.98 -10.43 19.56
CA ASP A 233 -13.02 -10.17 20.55
C ASP A 233 -12.94 -11.24 21.65
N SER A 234 -12.97 -10.83 22.91
CA SER A 234 -12.92 -11.72 24.08
C SER A 234 -14.07 -11.41 25.06
N SER A 235 -15.21 -10.95 24.55
CA SER A 235 -16.35 -10.51 25.35
C SER A 235 -17.18 -11.66 25.95
N GLN A 236 -17.08 -12.86 25.38
CA GLN A 236 -17.87 -14.03 25.77
C GLN A 236 -17.12 -14.96 26.71
N SER A 237 -17.86 -15.81 27.43
CA SER A 237 -17.32 -16.87 28.27
C SER A 237 -18.13 -18.16 28.12
N PHE A 238 -17.47 -19.28 28.45
CA PHE A 238 -18.06 -20.60 28.43
C PHE A 238 -17.75 -21.34 29.74
N THR A 239 -18.72 -22.08 30.28
CA THR A 239 -18.52 -22.86 31.51
C THR A 239 -18.62 -24.36 31.26
N PHE A 240 -17.52 -25.05 31.57
CA PHE A 240 -17.44 -26.50 31.55
C PHE A 240 -18.01 -27.08 32.86
N VAL A 241 -18.94 -28.03 32.72
CA VAL A 241 -19.66 -28.67 33.81
C VAL A 241 -19.30 -30.15 33.85
N ALA A 242 -18.79 -30.61 34.98
CA ALA A 242 -18.53 -32.03 35.21
C ALA A 242 -19.84 -32.81 35.32
N GLU A 243 -19.83 -34.08 34.89
CA GLU A 243 -20.99 -34.96 35.09
C GLU A 243 -21.27 -35.16 36.59
N PRO A 244 -22.55 -35.28 37.00
CA PRO A 244 -22.88 -35.72 38.34
C PRO A 244 -22.26 -37.09 38.63
N GLY A 245 -21.48 -37.17 39.72
CA GLY A 245 -20.87 -38.42 40.19
C GLY A 245 -21.84 -39.36 40.88
#